data_AF-A0A1Q7H3T4-F1
#
_entry.id   AF-A0A1Q7H3T4-F1
#
_cell.length_a   1.000
_cell.length_b   1.000
_cell.length_c   1.000
_cell.angle_alpha   90.00
_cell.angle_beta   90.00
_cell.angle_gamma   90.00
#
_symmetry.space_group_name_H-M   'P 1'
#
loop_
_entity.id
_entity.type
_entity.pdbx_description
1 polymer ?
#
loop_
_entity_poly.entity_id
_entity_poly.type
_entity_poly.pdbx_seq_one_letter_code
_entity_poly.pdbx_strand_id
1 'polypeptide(L)'
;MVLLVVWVITWILAPIITQLLAIAVSRKREYLADAMGAQFTRNPLALASALQKIEGAEAPTSSIQRGAAHLCIADPLGRSINQHEGAFANLFGTHPPMAMRIARLKGMGYAQLKKEGGFVA
;
A
#
# COMPACT_ATOMS: atom_id res chain seq x y z
N MET A 1 -26.77 20.63 -29.42
CA MET A 1 -27.12 19.45 -28.59
C MET A 1 -25.95 18.49 -28.41
N VAL A 2 -25.20 18.13 -29.47
CA VAL A 2 -24.03 17.22 -29.40
C VAL A 2 -22.96 17.67 -28.38
N LEU A 3 -22.57 18.95 -28.38
CA LEU A 3 -21.60 19.49 -27.42
C LEU A 3 -22.06 19.37 -25.96
N LEU A 4 -23.36 19.53 -25.71
CA LEU A 4 -23.95 19.41 -24.38
C LEU A 4 -23.89 17.96 -23.87
N VAL A 5 -24.14 16.99 -24.75
CA VAL A 5 -24.02 15.56 -24.45
C VAL A 5 -22.57 15.18 -24.13
N VAL A 6 -21.61 15.62 -24.95
CA VAL A 6 -20.18 15.38 -24.70
C VAL A 6 -19.72 16.00 -23.37
N TRP A 7 -20.20 17.21 -23.07
CA TRP A 7 -19.88 17.89 -21.81
C TRP A 7 -20.40 17.13 -20.59
N VAL A 8 -21.65 16.66 -20.62
CA VAL A 8 -22.24 15.85 -19.54
C VAL A 8 -21.49 14.52 -19.37
N ILE A 9 -21.17 13.82 -20.46
CA ILE A 9 -20.41 12.56 -20.41
C ILE A 9 -19.04 12.80 -19.75
N THR A 10 -18.31 13.83 -20.19
CA THR A 10 -16.97 14.13 -19.67
C THR A 10 -17.03 14.55 -18.20
N TRP A 11 -18.06 15.32 -17.80
CA TRP A 11 -18.28 15.73 -16.41
C TRP A 11 -18.44 14.53 -15.47
N ILE A 12 -19.17 13.50 -15.90
CA ILE A 12 -19.39 12.28 -15.11
C ILE A 12 -18.15 11.39 -15.13
N LEU A 13 -17.46 11.28 -16.26
CA LEU A 13 -16.34 10.37 -16.42
C LEU A 13 -15.03 10.88 -15.78
N ALA A 14 -14.80 12.20 -15.80
CA ALA A 14 -13.62 12.83 -15.22
C ALA A 14 -13.35 12.44 -13.75
N PRO A 15 -14.30 12.54 -12.80
CA PRO A 15 -14.05 12.20 -11.40
C PRO A 15 -13.72 10.70 -11.20
N ILE A 16 -14.26 9.82 -12.04
CA ILE A 16 -13.99 8.38 -11.95
C ILE A 16 -12.53 8.11 -12.33
N ILE A 17 -12.08 8.69 -13.46
CA ILE A 17 -10.71 8.54 -13.95
C ILE A 17 -9.71 9.13 -12.95
N THR A 18 -10.00 10.31 -12.39
CA THR A 18 -9.09 10.98 -11.44
C THR A 18 -8.95 10.19 -10.14
N GLN A 19 -10.04 9.61 -9.62
CA GLN A 19 -9.99 8.77 -8.42
C GLN A 19 -9.15 7.50 -8.65
N LEU A 20 -9.36 6.81 -9.77
CA LEU A 20 -8.57 5.62 -10.11
C LEU A 20 -7.08 5.94 -10.24
N LEU A 21 -6.75 7.06 -10.89
CA LEU A 21 -5.38 7.52 -11.02
C LEU A 21 -4.77 7.88 -9.66
N ALA A 22 -5.51 8.58 -8.79
CA ALA A 22 -5.07 8.95 -7.46
C ALA A 22 -4.74 7.71 -6.61
N ILE A 23 -5.61 6.69 -6.63
CA ILE A 23 -5.38 5.42 -5.92
C ILE A 23 -4.15 4.70 -6.49
N ALA A 24 -4.00 4.66 -7.81
CA ALA A 24 -2.85 4.03 -8.46
C ALA A 24 -1.52 4.72 -8.11
N VAL A 25 -1.49 6.06 -8.10
CA VAL A 25 -0.31 6.85 -7.73
C VAL A 25 0.00 6.68 -6.23
N SER A 26 -1.01 6.69 -5.36
CA SER A 26 -0.85 6.44 -3.92
C SER A 26 -0.13 5.10 -3.67
N ARG A 27 -0.60 4.03 -4.30
CA ARG A 27 0.01 2.69 -4.18
C ARG A 27 1.46 2.65 -4.66
N LYS A 28 1.75 3.30 -5.80
CA LYS A 28 3.13 3.38 -6.31
C LYS A 28 4.06 4.11 -5.33
N ARG A 29 3.59 5.19 -4.70
CA ARG A 29 4.36 5.92 -3.69
C ARG A 29 4.67 5.07 -2.46
N GLU A 30 3.70 4.28 -1.99
CA GLU A 30 3.90 3.37 -0.85
C GLU A 30 5.01 2.34 -1.13
N TYR A 31 4.99 1.71 -2.31
CA TYR A 31 6.03 0.75 -2.69
C TYR A 31 7.41 1.38 -2.85
N LEU A 32 7.46 2.62 -3.31
CA LEU A 32 8.70 3.38 -3.42
C LEU A 32 9.24 3.70 -2.02
N ALA A 33 8.36 4.09 -1.09
CA ALA A 33 8.74 4.31 0.31
C ALA A 33 9.33 3.04 0.96
N ASP A 34 8.71 1.87 0.76
CA ASP A 34 9.24 0.58 1.23
C ASP A 34 10.63 0.29 0.66
N ALA A 35 10.81 0.52 -0.65
CA ALA A 35 12.08 0.30 -1.33
C ALA A 35 13.18 1.24 -0.84
N MET A 36 12.87 2.53 -0.64
CA MET A 36 13.81 3.49 -0.08
C MET A 36 14.16 3.16 1.36
N GLY A 37 13.18 2.75 2.17
CA GLY A 37 13.40 2.27 3.54
C GLY A 37 14.36 1.09 3.57
N ALA A 38 14.19 0.12 2.67
CA ALA A 38 15.10 -1.01 2.53
C ALA A 38 16.51 -0.59 2.10
N GLN A 39 16.64 0.40 1.21
CA GLN A 39 17.94 0.92 0.78
C GLN A 39 18.67 1.66 1.90
N PHE A 40 17.98 2.48 2.69
CA PHE A 40 18.60 3.22 3.79
C PHE A 40 18.97 2.34 4.98
N THR A 41 18.11 1.37 5.32
CA THR A 41 18.37 0.44 6.43
C THR A 41 19.31 -0.70 6.04
N ARG A 42 19.49 -0.94 4.74
CA ARG A 42 20.18 -2.12 4.17
C ARG A 42 19.67 -3.45 4.72
N ASN A 43 18.44 -3.48 5.22
CA ASN A 43 17.85 -4.66 5.84
C ASN A 43 16.37 -4.83 5.42
N PRO A 44 16.13 -5.25 4.17
CA PRO A 44 14.78 -5.49 3.66
C PRO A 44 14.01 -6.58 4.43
N LEU A 45 14.69 -7.60 4.98
CA LEU A 45 14.04 -8.68 5.73
C LEU A 45 13.54 -8.21 7.11
N ALA A 46 14.29 -7.35 7.80
CA ALA A 46 13.82 -6.75 9.05
C ALA A 46 12.60 -5.86 8.83
N LEU A 47 12.57 -5.08 7.73
CA LEU A 47 11.40 -4.31 7.32
C LEU A 47 10.18 -5.21 7.05
N ALA A 48 10.37 -6.33 6.35
CA ALA A 48 9.31 -7.30 6.12
C ALA A 48 8.77 -7.89 7.43
N SER A 49 9.67 -8.21 8.39
CA SER A 49 9.31 -8.69 9.73
C SER A 49 8.53 -7.63 10.53
N ALA A 50 8.93 -6.36 10.43
CA ALA A 50 8.23 -5.26 11.09
C ALA A 50 6.81 -5.09 10.54
N LEU A 51 6.63 -5.11 9.22
CA LEU A 51 5.30 -5.05 8.61
C LEU A 51 4.43 -6.25 9.00
N GLN A 52 5.01 -7.45 9.09
CA GLN A 52 4.28 -8.63 9.54
C GLN A 52 3.81 -8.51 11.00
N LYS A 53 4.60 -7.86 11.87
CA LYS A 53 4.19 -7.55 13.25
C LYS A 53 3.07 -6.50 13.29
N ILE A 54 3.10 -5.51 12.40
CA ILE A 54 2.06 -4.49 12.27
C ILE A 54 0.76 -5.11 11.76
N GLU A 55 0.83 -6.03 10.80
CA GLU A 55 -0.32 -6.77 10.27
C GLU A 55 -1.01 -7.63 11.35
N GLY A 56 -0.22 -8.28 12.21
CA GLY A 56 -0.74 -9.07 13.33
C GLY A 56 -1.17 -8.25 14.55
N ALA A 57 -0.95 -6.93 14.56
CA ALA A 57 -1.40 -6.07 15.66
C ALA A 57 -2.89 -5.75 15.49
N GLU A 58 -3.75 -6.60 16.06
CA GLU A 58 -5.22 -6.52 15.95
C GLU A 58 -5.87 -5.38 16.74
N ALA A 59 -5.16 -4.69 17.63
CA ALA A 59 -5.77 -3.71 18.52
C ALA A 59 -6.00 -2.36 17.81
N PRO A 60 -7.26 -1.97 17.51
CA PRO A 60 -7.55 -0.64 17.02
C PRO A 60 -7.07 0.38 18.06
N THR A 61 -6.19 1.27 17.64
CA THR A 61 -5.60 2.23 18.56
C THR A 61 -6.60 3.34 18.81
N SER A 62 -7.37 3.25 19.91
CA SER A 62 -8.38 4.26 20.30
C SER A 62 -7.77 5.64 20.59
N SER A 63 -6.45 5.70 20.80
CA SER A 63 -5.70 6.93 21.06
C SER A 63 -5.47 7.81 19.81
N ILE A 64 -5.66 7.30 18.59
CA ILE A 64 -5.37 8.06 17.37
C ILE A 64 -6.65 8.71 16.84
N GLN A 65 -6.65 10.04 16.78
CA GLN A 65 -7.74 10.78 16.13
C GLN A 65 -7.84 10.37 14.65
N ARG A 66 -9.08 10.23 14.15
CA ARG A 66 -9.38 9.95 12.73
C ARG A 66 -8.63 10.87 11.76
N GLY A 67 -8.40 12.13 12.15
CA GLY A 67 -7.65 13.10 11.35
C GLY A 67 -6.17 12.72 11.15
N ALA A 68 -5.55 11.99 12.07
CA ALA A 68 -4.15 11.57 12.00
C ALA A 68 -3.96 10.18 11.36
N ALA A 69 -5.04 9.47 11.02
CA ALA A 69 -4.97 8.12 10.46
C ALA A 69 -4.15 8.03 9.16
N HIS A 70 -4.10 9.10 8.36
CA HIS A 70 -3.32 9.17 7.13
C HIS A 70 -1.79 9.27 7.35
N LEU A 71 -1.35 9.50 8.60
CA LEU A 71 0.07 9.51 8.98
C LEU A 71 0.54 8.13 9.48
N CYS A 72 -0.38 7.20 9.69
CA CYS A 72 -0.08 5.87 10.20
C CYS A 72 0.37 4.92 9.06
N ILE A 73 1.28 3.99 9.39
CA ILE A 73 1.81 2.98 8.45
C ILE A 73 0.74 1.96 8.05
N ALA A 74 -0.16 1.65 8.98
CA ALA A 74 -1.35 0.81 8.80
C ALA A 74 -2.57 1.55 9.35
N ASP A 75 -3.75 1.23 8.85
CA ASP A 75 -4.99 1.89 9.26
C ASP A 75 -5.26 1.64 10.76
N PRO A 76 -5.17 2.68 11.63
CA PRO A 76 -5.31 2.53 13.07
C PRO A 76 -6.75 2.18 13.49
N LEU A 77 -7.72 2.37 12.59
CA LEU A 77 -9.13 2.11 12.82
C LEU A 77 -9.52 0.67 12.47
N GLY A 78 -8.56 -0.16 12.04
CA GLY A 78 -8.79 -1.58 11.78
C GLY A 78 -9.84 -1.84 10.71
N ARG A 79 -9.97 -0.97 9.69
CA ARG A 79 -10.88 -1.26 8.56
C ARG A 79 -10.40 -2.53 7.85
N SER A 80 -11.08 -3.64 8.15
CA SER A 80 -10.97 -4.97 7.57
C SER A 80 -11.11 -5.01 6.03
N ILE A 81 -11.46 -3.88 5.41
CA ILE A 81 -11.47 -3.69 3.95
C ILE A 81 -10.08 -3.91 3.34
N ASN A 82 -9.00 -3.71 4.09
CA ASN A 82 -7.61 -3.91 3.61
C ASN A 82 -7.09 -5.35 3.79
N GLN A 83 -7.84 -6.24 4.46
CA GLN A 83 -7.42 -7.62 4.76
C GLN A 83 -7.91 -8.65 3.73
N HIS A 84 -8.94 -8.32 2.93
CA HIS A 84 -9.49 -9.25 1.94
C HIS A 84 -8.85 -9.07 0.56
N GLU A 85 -8.35 -10.17 -0.02
CA GLU A 85 -7.79 -10.27 -1.38
C GLU A 85 -8.88 -10.23 -2.49
N GLY A 86 -9.83 -9.30 -2.41
CA GLY A 86 -10.89 -9.12 -3.40
C GLY A 86 -10.64 -7.96 -4.36
N ALA A 87 -11.09 -8.07 -5.61
CA ALA A 87 -11.04 -6.96 -6.59
C ALA A 87 -11.77 -5.70 -6.08
N PHE A 88 -12.85 -5.87 -5.30
CA PHE A 88 -13.59 -4.76 -4.69
C PHE A 88 -12.88 -4.15 -3.47
N ALA A 89 -12.25 -4.96 -2.62
CA ALA A 89 -11.42 -4.48 -1.51
C ALA A 89 -10.22 -3.66 -2.02
N ASN A 90 -9.63 -4.12 -3.13
CA ASN A 90 -8.59 -3.42 -3.86
C ASN A 90 -9.06 -2.13 -4.56
N LEU A 91 -10.35 -1.81 -4.64
CA LEU A 91 -10.81 -0.55 -5.22
C LEU A 91 -11.03 0.54 -4.16
N PHE A 92 -11.28 0.17 -2.90
CA PHE A 92 -11.56 1.12 -1.82
C PHE A 92 -10.43 1.26 -0.78
N GLY A 93 -9.43 0.38 -0.82
CA GLY A 93 -8.21 0.52 -0.02
C GLY A 93 -7.31 1.65 -0.55
N THR A 94 -7.06 2.67 0.28
CA THR A 94 -6.15 3.79 -0.04
C THR A 94 -4.67 3.35 -0.06
N HIS A 95 -4.36 2.19 0.51
CA HIS A 95 -3.04 1.56 0.55
C HIS A 95 -3.06 0.20 -0.18
N PRO A 96 -1.91 -0.26 -0.70
CA PRO A 96 -1.78 -1.61 -1.22
C PRO A 96 -1.91 -2.64 -0.09
N PRO A 97 -2.38 -3.87 -0.39
CA PRO A 97 -2.43 -4.95 0.59
C PRO A 97 -1.08 -5.19 1.26
N MET A 98 -1.08 -5.39 2.57
CA MET A 98 0.14 -5.52 3.39
C MET A 98 0.95 -6.75 3.01
N ALA A 99 0.29 -7.88 2.72
CA ALA A 99 0.91 -9.08 2.17
C ALA A 99 1.76 -8.80 0.91
N MET A 100 1.28 -7.96 -0.02
CA MET A 100 2.02 -7.60 -1.24
C MET A 100 3.29 -6.78 -0.94
N ARG A 101 3.24 -5.90 0.07
CA ARG A 101 4.42 -5.14 0.52
C ARG A 101 5.46 -6.06 1.15
N ILE A 102 5.02 -6.97 2.03
CA ILE A 102 5.89 -7.97 2.68
C ILE A 102 6.56 -8.86 1.62
N ALA A 103 5.80 -9.34 0.62
CA ALA A 103 6.33 -10.16 -0.45
C ALA A 103 7.43 -9.44 -1.26
N ARG A 104 7.24 -8.16 -1.59
CA ARG A 104 8.26 -7.37 -2.29
C ARG A 104 9.52 -7.17 -1.47
N LEU A 105 9.37 -6.82 -0.18
CA LEU A 105 10.52 -6.65 0.72
C LEU A 105 11.29 -7.95 0.91
N LYS A 106 10.60 -9.08 1.09
CA LYS A 106 11.25 -10.41 1.11
C LYS A 106 12.00 -10.69 -0.20
N GLY A 107 11.38 -10.40 -1.34
CA GLY A 107 12.03 -10.52 -2.66
C GLY A 107 13.30 -9.68 -2.78
N MET A 108 13.30 -8.43 -2.30
CA MET A 108 14.49 -7.58 -2.24
C MET A 108 15.58 -8.17 -1.34
N GLY A 109 15.21 -8.73 -0.18
CA GLY A 109 16.14 -9.37 0.74
C GLY A 109 16.78 -10.62 0.17
N TYR A 110 15.99 -11.52 -0.43
CA TYR A 110 16.53 -12.71 -1.09
C TYR A 110 17.44 -12.34 -2.28
N ALA A 111 17.09 -11.29 -3.04
CA ALA A 111 17.94 -10.79 -4.13
C ALA A 111 19.27 -10.22 -3.60
N GLN A 112 19.26 -9.52 -2.46
CA GLN A 112 20.46 -9.00 -1.81
C GLN A 112 21.36 -10.13 -1.31
N LEU A 113 20.79 -11.13 -0.63
CA LEU A 113 21.53 -12.33 -0.17
C LEU A 113 22.19 -13.07 -1.33
N LYS A 114 21.47 -13.24 -2.45
CA LYS A 114 22.02 -13.84 -3.67
C LYS A 114 23.19 -13.04 -4.24
N LYS A 115 23.14 -11.71 -4.19
CA LYS A 115 24.22 -10.83 -4.66
C LYS A 115 25.46 -10.88 -3.76
N GLU A 116 25.26 -11.05 -2.46
CA GLU A 116 26.32 -11.12 -1.44
C GLU A 116 26.97 -12.52 -1.35
N GLY A 117 26.55 -13.48 -2.18
CA GLY A 117 27.10 -14.85 -2.18
C GLY A 117 26.58 -15.72 -1.03
N GLY A 118 25.60 -15.23 -0.26
CA GLY A 118 24.98 -15.93 0.85
C GLY A 118 23.92 -16.91 0.38
N PHE A 119 24.34 -18.02 -0.22
CA PHE A 119 23.55 -19.25 -0.19
C PHE A 119 23.76 -19.86 1.20
N VAL A 120 22.85 -19.57 2.13
CA VAL A 120 22.74 -20.40 3.33
C VAL A 120 22.08 -21.69 2.87
N ALA A 121 22.92 -22.72 2.72
CA ALA A 121 22.49 -24.11 2.61
C ALA A 121 21.78 -24.57 3.89
#